data_AF-A0A6G4ZZS4-F1
#
_entry.id   AF-A0A6G4ZZS4-F1
#
_cell.length_a   1.000
_cell.length_b   1.000
_cell.length_c   1.000
_cell.angle_alpha   90.00
_cell.angle_beta   90.00
_cell.angle_gamma   90.00
#
_symmetry.space_group_name_H-M   'P 1'
#
loop_
_entity.id
_entity.type
_entity.pdbx_description
1 polymer ?
#
loop_
_entity_poly.entity_id
_entity_poly.type
_entity_poly.pdbx_seq_one_letter_code
_entity_poly.pdbx_strand_id
1 'polypeptide(L)'
;MSPPTNFEVSDQDDYDYPEYTDGRDTQGDNIIEGTTMSLKDFARKSEQSYKTFITKTIKLVRNGSLTEEQTNEIADNIISFEKNLSKLAFGANKSTENMTITQLSQTISEKFPMAEVLQKDFNVIGIKIENNTNVIVKNVDYYKSVGKLLESMENTNILANYILWTYVKRMAEAEGTLLHKIYLEYKRNTSISEYDKSKSTDD
;
A
#
# COMPACT_ATOMS: atom_id res chain seq x y z
N MET A 1 19.09 -3.32 -26.90
CA MET A 1 17.79 -3.95 -26.59
C MET A 1 17.57 -3.77 -25.10
N SER A 2 16.73 -2.82 -24.72
CA SER A 2 16.45 -2.53 -23.31
C SER A 2 15.41 -3.54 -22.79
N PRO A 3 15.63 -4.15 -21.62
CA PRO A 3 14.68 -5.09 -21.03
C PRO A 3 13.41 -4.35 -20.53
N PRO A 4 12.27 -5.06 -20.42
CA PRO A 4 10.99 -4.46 -20.05
C PRO A 4 11.01 -3.93 -18.60
N THR A 5 10.71 -2.66 -18.46
CA THR A 5 10.36 -1.98 -17.21
C THR A 5 8.92 -2.36 -16.84
N ASN A 6 8.68 -2.58 -15.55
CA ASN A 6 7.39 -2.87 -14.88
C ASN A 6 7.19 -4.33 -14.48
N PHE A 7 7.89 -4.70 -13.41
CA PHE A 7 7.43 -5.72 -12.47
C PHE A 7 7.83 -5.25 -11.07
N GLU A 8 7.01 -4.39 -10.46
CA GLU A 8 7.20 -3.98 -9.08
C GLU A 8 5.94 -4.37 -8.28
N VAL A 9 6.03 -5.55 -7.69
CA VAL A 9 5.66 -5.70 -6.28
C VAL A 9 6.71 -4.86 -5.56
N SER A 10 6.36 -3.61 -5.23
CA SER A 10 7.31 -2.58 -4.82
C SER A 10 8.14 -3.01 -3.59
N ASP A 11 9.32 -3.53 -3.88
CA ASP A 11 10.53 -3.31 -3.10
C ASP A 11 10.70 -1.77 -3.02
N GLN A 12 10.32 -1.21 -1.89
CA GLN A 12 11.21 -0.37 -1.07
C GLN A 12 11.73 0.98 -1.58
N ASP A 13 11.35 1.47 -2.76
CA ASP A 13 11.55 2.87 -3.15
C ASP A 13 10.20 3.46 -3.60
N ASP A 14 9.87 4.67 -3.13
CA ASP A 14 8.59 5.41 -3.31
C ASP A 14 7.39 5.06 -2.40
N TYR A 15 7.64 4.76 -1.12
CA TYR A 15 6.64 5.07 -0.10
C TYR A 15 6.65 6.57 0.20
N ASP A 16 5.73 7.31 -0.43
CA ASP A 16 5.32 8.68 -0.04
C ASP A 16 4.46 8.66 1.26
N TYR A 17 4.76 7.73 2.17
CA TYR A 17 4.21 7.63 3.51
C TYR A 17 5.33 8.02 4.47
N PRO A 18 5.21 9.12 5.24
CA PRO A 18 6.17 9.40 6.30
C PRO A 18 6.18 8.21 7.26
N GLU A 19 7.39 7.68 7.51
CA GLU A 19 7.62 6.59 8.45
C GLU A 19 6.80 6.80 9.72
N TYR A 20 5.84 5.90 9.99
CA TYR A 20 5.27 5.79 11.33
C TYR A 20 6.30 5.11 12.22
N THR A 21 7.32 5.86 12.63
CA THR A 21 8.06 5.51 13.84
C THR A 21 7.11 5.72 15.01
N ASP A 22 6.54 4.62 15.50
CA ASP A 22 5.96 4.57 16.83
C ASP A 22 7.01 5.07 17.84
N GLY A 23 6.58 5.93 18.76
CA GLY A 23 7.42 6.76 19.59
C GLY A 23 8.51 5.95 20.31
N ARG A 24 9.75 6.17 19.91
CA ARG A 24 10.88 6.15 20.84
C ARG A 24 11.46 7.55 20.86
N ASP A 25 11.56 8.09 22.07
CA ASP A 25 12.11 9.39 22.38
C ASP A 25 13.50 9.58 21.76
N THR A 26 13.57 10.20 20.59
CA THR A 26 14.77 10.95 20.19
C THR A 26 14.48 12.41 20.46
N GLN A 27 14.76 12.79 21.70
CA GLN A 27 14.86 14.15 22.17
C GLN A 27 15.85 14.90 21.26
N GLY A 28 15.33 15.85 20.50
CA GLY A 28 16.05 16.62 19.51
C GLY A 28 15.13 17.70 18.97
N ASP A 29 14.64 18.56 19.87
CA ASP A 29 13.89 19.77 19.55
C ASP A 29 14.79 20.73 18.75
N ASN A 30 14.89 20.52 17.44
CA ASN A 30 15.36 21.56 16.52
C ASN A 30 14.16 22.38 16.07
N ILE A 31 13.72 23.28 16.95
CA ILE A 31 12.79 24.35 16.62
C ILE A 31 13.60 25.45 15.93
N ILE A 32 13.32 25.72 14.66
CA ILE A 32 13.66 27.00 14.02
C ILE A 32 12.34 27.70 13.73
N GLU A 33 12.07 28.78 14.46
CA GLU A 33 10.89 29.64 14.34
C GLU A 33 10.85 30.32 12.97
N GLY A 34 9.73 30.15 12.26
CA GLY A 34 9.48 30.75 10.95
C GLY A 34 8.78 29.79 9.97
N THR A 35 7.52 29.46 10.23
CA THR A 35 6.61 28.69 9.33
C THR A 35 7.14 27.35 8.79
N THR A 36 7.87 26.60 9.61
CA THR A 36 8.26 25.22 9.28
C THR A 36 7.15 24.26 9.74
N MET A 37 6.38 23.70 8.81
CA MET A 37 5.43 22.63 9.14
C MET A 37 6.21 21.45 9.74
N SER A 38 5.84 21.00 10.94
CA SER A 38 6.45 19.82 11.57
C SER A 38 6.22 18.59 10.69
N LEU A 39 7.18 17.65 10.67
CA LEU A 39 7.02 16.35 9.99
C LEU A 39 5.74 15.62 10.42
N LYS A 40 5.34 15.78 11.69
CA LYS A 40 4.09 15.21 12.22
C LYS A 40 2.85 15.85 11.60
N ASP A 41 2.88 17.16 11.40
CA ASP A 41 1.77 17.90 10.77
C ASP A 41 1.68 17.58 9.28
N PHE A 42 2.82 17.45 8.60
CA PHE A 42 2.86 17.00 7.21
C PHE A 42 2.29 15.58 7.07
N ALA A 43 2.68 14.65 7.95
CA ALA A 43 2.15 13.29 7.96
C ALA A 43 0.63 13.26 8.14
N ARG A 44 0.10 14.04 9.08
CA ARG A 44 -1.34 14.17 9.30
C ARG A 44 -2.05 14.78 8.10
N LYS A 45 -1.49 15.81 7.45
CA LYS A 45 -2.04 16.43 6.23
C LYS A 45 -2.04 15.43 5.07
N SER A 46 -0.98 14.66 4.91
CA SER A 46 -0.83 13.66 3.86
C SER A 46 -1.86 12.53 4.02
N GLU A 47 -1.99 11.99 5.24
CA GLU A 47 -2.99 10.97 5.56
C GLU A 47 -4.42 11.48 5.32
N GLN A 48 -4.73 12.71 5.74
CA GLN A 48 -6.04 13.32 5.51
C GLN A 48 -6.33 13.51 4.01
N SER A 49 -5.31 13.89 3.24
CA SER A 49 -5.42 14.03 1.78
C SER A 49 -5.66 12.68 1.12
N TYR A 50 -5.00 11.62 1.61
CA TYR A 50 -5.21 10.26 1.14
C TYR A 50 -6.60 9.72 1.49
N LYS A 51 -7.09 9.97 2.72
CA LYS A 51 -8.47 9.66 3.10
C LYS A 51 -9.47 10.39 2.20
N THR A 52 -9.21 11.66 1.90
CA THR A 52 -10.05 12.45 0.99
C THR A 52 -10.07 11.86 -0.42
N PHE A 53 -8.93 11.36 -0.91
CA PHE A 53 -8.84 10.67 -2.20
C PHE A 53 -9.72 9.42 -2.22
N ILE A 54 -9.59 8.54 -1.22
CA ILE A 54 -10.38 7.31 -1.13
C ILE A 54 -11.88 7.63 -1.07
N THR A 55 -12.29 8.54 -0.18
CA THR A 55 -13.71 8.87 0.04
C THR A 55 -14.35 9.52 -1.19
N LYS A 56 -13.68 10.47 -1.86
CA LYS A 56 -14.15 11.05 -3.13
C LYS A 56 -14.28 10.00 -4.22
N THR A 57 -13.35 9.05 -4.27
CA THR A 57 -13.36 7.95 -5.24
C THR A 57 -14.52 6.99 -5.00
N ILE A 58 -14.79 6.61 -3.75
CA ILE A 58 -15.94 5.78 -3.39
C ILE A 58 -17.25 6.47 -3.80
N LYS A 59 -17.39 7.77 -3.48
CA LYS A 59 -18.57 8.56 -3.86
C LYS A 59 -18.76 8.59 -5.38
N LEU A 60 -17.67 8.70 -6.15
CA LEU A 60 -17.70 8.66 -7.61
C LEU A 60 -18.14 7.29 -8.15
N VAL A 61 -17.55 6.18 -7.69
CA VAL A 61 -17.83 4.83 -8.20
C VAL A 61 -19.22 4.33 -7.80
N ARG A 62 -19.67 4.65 -6.58
CA ARG A 62 -20.99 4.25 -6.06
C ARG A 62 -22.10 5.23 -6.40
N ASN A 63 -21.80 6.31 -7.13
CA ASN A 63 -22.74 7.38 -7.46
C ASN A 63 -23.49 7.91 -6.22
N GLY A 64 -22.78 8.06 -5.09
CA GLY A 64 -23.35 8.54 -3.82
C GLY A 64 -24.29 7.59 -3.09
N SER A 65 -24.35 6.30 -3.43
CA SER A 65 -25.27 5.34 -2.79
C SER A 65 -24.95 5.02 -1.32
N LEU A 66 -23.79 5.43 -0.82
CA LEU A 66 -23.34 5.20 0.55
C LEU A 66 -23.44 6.50 1.37
N THR A 67 -23.72 6.37 2.66
CA THR A 67 -23.68 7.52 3.57
C THR A 67 -22.24 8.01 3.75
N GLU A 68 -22.09 9.23 4.26
CA GLU A 68 -20.77 9.78 4.57
C GLU A 68 -20.05 8.97 5.65
N GLU A 69 -20.78 8.51 6.66
CA GLU A 69 -20.26 7.66 7.73
C GLU A 69 -19.71 6.34 7.17
N GLN A 70 -20.50 5.62 6.36
CA GLN A 70 -20.06 4.38 5.72
C GLN A 70 -18.85 4.59 4.81
N THR A 71 -18.83 5.70 4.07
CA THR A 71 -17.72 6.04 3.18
C THR A 71 -16.44 6.31 3.98
N ASN A 72 -16.53 7.03 5.09
CA ASN A 72 -15.40 7.30 5.98
C ASN A 72 -14.90 6.04 6.66
N GLU A 73 -15.80 5.18 7.14
CA GLU A 73 -15.45 3.90 7.76
C GLU A 73 -14.68 2.99 6.79
N ILE A 74 -15.15 2.87 5.55
CA ILE A 74 -14.44 2.08 4.52
C ILE A 74 -13.04 2.67 4.28
N ALA A 75 -12.91 4.00 4.18
CA ALA A 75 -11.62 4.64 3.96
C ALA A 75 -10.66 4.43 5.14
N ASP A 76 -11.15 4.55 6.38
CA ASP A 76 -10.36 4.31 7.59
C ASP A 76 -9.89 2.85 7.68
N ASN A 77 -10.77 1.90 7.33
CA ASN A 77 -10.44 0.48 7.29
C ASN A 77 -9.35 0.18 6.25
N ILE A 78 -9.42 0.79 5.06
CA ILE A 78 -8.38 0.66 4.02
C ILE A 78 -7.04 1.20 4.54
N ILE A 79 -7.02 2.43 5.07
CA ILE A 79 -5.80 3.05 5.59
C ILE A 79 -5.19 2.23 6.73
N SER A 80 -6.03 1.76 7.66
CA SER A 80 -5.59 0.94 8.79
C SER A 80 -4.98 -0.38 8.33
N PHE A 81 -5.58 -1.02 7.32
CA PHE A 81 -5.04 -2.22 6.71
C PHE A 81 -3.69 -1.97 6.02
N GLU A 82 -3.57 -0.89 5.25
CA GLU A 82 -2.31 -0.49 4.61
C GLU A 82 -1.20 -0.22 5.64
N LYS A 83 -1.53 0.48 6.75
CA LYS A 83 -0.59 0.70 7.85
C LYS A 83 -0.11 -0.60 8.48
N ASN A 84 -1.02 -1.58 8.67
CA ASN A 84 -0.62 -2.89 9.18
C ASN A 84 0.33 -3.60 8.21
N LEU A 85 0.04 -3.60 6.91
CA LEU A 85 0.94 -4.16 5.91
C LEU A 85 2.31 -3.46 5.90
N SER A 86 2.34 -2.12 6.01
CA SER A 86 3.57 -1.33 6.07
C SER A 86 4.41 -1.67 7.31
N LYS A 87 3.79 -1.79 8.49
CA LYS A 87 4.46 -2.24 9.72
C LYS A 87 5.06 -3.64 9.57
N LEU A 88 4.33 -4.56 8.95
CA LEU A 88 4.83 -5.91 8.67
C LEU A 88 6.03 -5.88 7.72
N ALA A 89 5.99 -5.05 6.67
CA ALA A 89 7.08 -4.90 5.71
C ALA A 89 8.33 -4.29 6.38
N PHE A 90 8.16 -3.25 7.20
CA PHE A 90 9.26 -2.61 7.92
C PHE A 90 9.93 -3.55 8.94
N GLY A 91 9.14 -4.37 9.63
CA GLY A 91 9.64 -5.34 10.61
C GLY A 91 10.18 -6.64 10.01
N ALA A 92 10.01 -6.88 8.71
CA ALA A 92 10.42 -8.11 8.07
C ALA A 92 11.91 -8.12 7.75
N ASN A 93 12.57 -9.27 7.96
CA ASN A 93 13.92 -9.46 7.49
C ASN A 93 13.93 -9.59 5.96
N LYS A 94 14.91 -8.94 5.33
CA LYS A 94 15.20 -9.13 3.92
C LYS A 94 15.92 -10.45 3.71
N SER A 95 15.17 -11.54 3.66
CA SER A 95 15.69 -12.86 3.29
C SER A 95 15.33 -13.21 1.86
N THR A 96 16.10 -14.09 1.24
CA THR A 96 15.72 -14.72 -0.02
C THR A 96 15.94 -16.21 0.13
N GLU A 97 14.90 -16.98 -0.12
CA GLU A 97 14.92 -18.43 0.04
C GLU A 97 14.49 -19.09 -1.25
N ASN A 98 15.11 -20.23 -1.55
CA ASN A 98 14.70 -21.11 -2.63
C ASN A 98 13.96 -22.29 -2.01
N MET A 99 12.70 -22.47 -2.38
CA MET A 99 11.82 -23.49 -1.82
C MET A 99 10.83 -24.00 -2.87
N THR A 100 10.26 -25.17 -2.64
CA THR A 100 9.15 -25.68 -3.46
C THR A 100 7.84 -24.96 -3.13
N ILE A 101 6.86 -25.02 -4.02
CA ILE A 101 5.51 -24.48 -3.76
C ILE A 101 4.85 -25.13 -2.55
N THR A 102 5.12 -26.41 -2.32
CA THR A 102 4.66 -27.11 -1.10
C THR A 102 5.23 -26.44 0.16
N GLN A 103 6.55 -26.22 0.18
CA GLN A 103 7.22 -25.56 1.30
C GLN A 103 6.75 -24.11 1.47
N LEU A 104 6.51 -23.40 0.37
CA LEU A 104 5.96 -22.04 0.41
C LEU A 104 4.59 -22.00 1.08
N SER A 105 3.70 -22.92 0.70
CA SER A 105 2.35 -23.02 1.27
C SER A 105 2.42 -23.28 2.79
N GLN A 106 3.30 -24.19 3.22
CA GLN A 106 3.55 -24.46 4.64
C GLN A 106 4.16 -23.27 5.40
N THR A 107 4.98 -22.46 4.72
CA THR A 107 5.69 -21.34 5.33
C THR A 107 4.79 -20.12 5.53
N ILE A 108 3.92 -19.83 4.57
CA ILE A 108 3.01 -18.68 4.61
C ILE A 108 1.79 -18.98 5.48
N SER A 109 1.05 -20.02 5.10
CA SER A 109 -0.17 -20.47 5.76
C SER A 109 -0.72 -21.67 4.98
N GLU A 110 -0.96 -22.79 5.66
CA GLU A 110 -1.60 -23.96 5.05
C GLU A 110 -3.03 -23.68 4.57
N LYS A 111 -3.68 -22.63 5.13
CA LYS A 111 -5.02 -22.20 4.73
C LYS A 111 -5.00 -21.30 3.49
N PHE A 112 -3.85 -20.74 3.13
CA PHE A 112 -3.71 -19.91 1.95
C PHE A 112 -3.31 -20.78 0.75
N PRO A 113 -4.17 -20.92 -0.28
CA PRO A 113 -3.97 -21.88 -1.37
C PRO A 113 -2.97 -21.36 -2.41
N MET A 114 -1.70 -21.17 -2.02
CA MET A 114 -0.67 -20.55 -2.86
C MET A 114 -0.46 -21.29 -4.18
N ALA A 115 -0.51 -22.63 -4.16
CA ALA A 115 -0.41 -23.45 -5.36
C ALA A 115 -1.52 -23.14 -6.37
N GLU A 116 -2.77 -22.97 -5.90
CA GLU A 116 -3.92 -22.66 -6.75
C GLU A 116 -3.85 -21.23 -7.29
N VAL A 117 -3.40 -20.28 -6.46
CA VAL A 117 -3.18 -18.88 -6.87
C VAL A 117 -2.16 -18.82 -8.00
N LEU A 118 -0.98 -19.43 -7.82
CA LEU A 118 0.06 -19.47 -8.84
C LEU A 118 -0.44 -20.22 -10.09
N GLN A 119 -1.10 -21.36 -9.94
CA GLN A 119 -1.62 -22.10 -11.09
C GLN A 119 -2.64 -21.28 -11.89
N LYS A 120 -3.50 -20.51 -11.22
CA LYS A 120 -4.46 -19.61 -11.88
C LYS A 120 -3.75 -18.57 -12.74
N ASP A 121 -2.68 -17.96 -12.24
CA ASP A 121 -1.95 -16.92 -12.95
C ASP A 121 -1.19 -17.49 -14.16
N PHE A 122 -0.55 -18.65 -14.00
CA PHE A 122 0.22 -19.30 -15.08
C PHE A 122 -0.64 -20.05 -16.10
N ASN A 123 -1.89 -20.40 -15.75
CA ASN A 123 -2.85 -20.99 -16.69
C ASN A 123 -3.13 -20.09 -17.89
N VAL A 124 -3.05 -18.77 -17.71
CA VAL A 124 -3.29 -17.78 -18.79
C VAL A 124 -2.31 -17.96 -19.95
N ILE A 125 -1.11 -18.49 -19.67
CA ILE A 125 -0.05 -18.73 -20.66
C ILE A 125 0.18 -20.23 -20.91
N GLY A 126 -0.72 -21.10 -20.45
CA GLY A 126 -0.65 -22.55 -20.65
C GLY A 126 0.49 -23.24 -19.90
N ILE A 127 1.06 -22.61 -18.87
CA ILE A 127 2.10 -23.20 -18.04
C ILE A 127 1.46 -23.93 -16.86
N LYS A 128 1.76 -25.22 -16.75
CA LYS A 128 1.40 -26.03 -15.58
C LYS A 128 2.45 -25.84 -14.49
N ILE A 129 1.99 -25.58 -13.28
CA ILE A 129 2.81 -25.46 -12.09
C ILE A 129 2.52 -26.65 -11.18
N GLU A 130 3.58 -27.33 -10.76
CA GLU A 130 3.48 -28.51 -9.90
C GLU A 130 3.97 -28.19 -8.48
N ASN A 131 3.51 -28.96 -7.49
CA ASN A 131 3.82 -28.74 -6.06
C ASN A 131 5.33 -28.80 -5.73
N ASN A 132 6.13 -29.48 -6.56
CA ASN A 132 7.58 -29.59 -6.46
C ASN A 132 8.33 -28.51 -7.27
N THR A 133 7.63 -27.59 -7.93
CA THR A 133 8.25 -26.49 -8.66
C THR A 133 9.01 -25.61 -7.68
N ASN A 134 10.28 -25.34 -7.98
CA ASN A 134 11.11 -24.45 -7.17
C ASN A 134 10.75 -22.98 -7.47
N VAL A 135 10.63 -22.20 -6.40
CA VAL A 135 10.34 -20.78 -6.42
C VAL A 135 11.36 -20.05 -5.55
N ILE A 136 11.78 -18.87 -6.01
CA ILE A 136 12.63 -17.97 -5.24
C ILE A 136 11.71 -16.95 -4.59
N VAL A 137 11.72 -16.91 -3.26
CA VAL A 137 10.85 -16.05 -2.46
C VAL A 137 11.71 -15.04 -1.73
N LYS A 138 11.53 -13.77 -2.08
CA LYS A 138 12.12 -12.65 -1.35
C LYS A 138 11.25 -12.27 -0.17
N ASN A 139 11.84 -11.77 0.92
CA ASN A 139 11.14 -11.29 2.11
C ASN A 139 10.17 -12.34 2.70
N VAL A 140 10.63 -13.57 2.90
CA VAL A 140 9.77 -14.69 3.37
C VAL A 140 9.05 -14.36 4.68
N ASP A 141 9.74 -13.70 5.60
CA ASP A 141 9.18 -13.28 6.89
C ASP A 141 8.00 -12.31 6.75
N TYR A 142 8.02 -11.46 5.71
CA TYR A 142 6.89 -10.60 5.39
C TYR A 142 5.66 -11.43 5.01
N TYR A 143 5.81 -12.36 4.06
CA TYR A 143 4.69 -13.18 3.60
C TYR A 143 4.13 -14.08 4.69
N LYS A 144 4.98 -14.62 5.56
CA LYS A 144 4.55 -15.36 6.75
C LYS A 144 3.72 -14.50 7.69
N SER A 145 4.13 -13.25 7.90
CA SER A 145 3.40 -12.31 8.75
C SER A 145 2.08 -11.87 8.13
N VAL A 146 2.05 -11.67 6.81
CA VAL A 146 0.82 -11.40 6.06
C VAL A 146 -0.13 -12.59 6.14
N GLY A 147 0.36 -13.82 5.98
CA GLY A 147 -0.46 -15.03 6.14
C GLY A 147 -1.18 -15.07 7.49
N LYS A 148 -0.45 -14.83 8.59
CA LYS A 148 -1.03 -14.72 9.93
C LYS A 148 -2.02 -13.57 10.09
N LEU A 149 -1.74 -12.42 9.49
CA LEU A 149 -2.66 -11.28 9.50
C LEU A 149 -3.97 -11.71 8.83
N LEU A 150 -3.92 -12.30 7.64
CA LEU A 150 -5.09 -12.74 6.89
C LEU A 150 -5.89 -13.82 7.63
N GLU A 151 -5.21 -14.77 8.28
CA GLU A 151 -5.87 -15.81 9.09
C GLU A 151 -6.60 -15.27 10.32
N SER A 152 -6.15 -14.14 10.87
CA SER A 152 -6.79 -13.52 12.04
C SER A 152 -7.92 -12.56 11.68
N MET A 153 -8.18 -12.31 10.39
CA MET A 153 -9.26 -11.43 9.96
C MET A 153 -10.62 -12.11 10.09
N GLU A 154 -11.49 -11.53 10.93
CA GLU A 154 -12.89 -11.93 11.02
C GLU A 154 -13.75 -11.31 9.90
N ASN A 155 -13.37 -10.11 9.43
CA ASN A 155 -14.13 -9.35 8.43
C ASN A 155 -13.40 -9.31 7.09
N THR A 156 -13.80 -10.18 6.16
CA THR A 156 -13.24 -10.26 4.81
C THR A 156 -13.57 -9.05 3.93
N ASN A 157 -14.55 -8.22 4.30
CA ASN A 157 -14.89 -7.01 3.55
C ASN A 157 -13.76 -5.99 3.59
N ILE A 158 -12.97 -5.93 4.67
CA ILE A 158 -11.81 -5.03 4.77
C ILE A 158 -10.79 -5.40 3.69
N LEU A 159 -10.48 -6.69 3.56
CA LEU A 159 -9.57 -7.20 2.54
C LEU A 159 -10.12 -6.95 1.13
N ALA A 160 -11.40 -7.23 0.90
CA ALA A 160 -12.04 -6.99 -0.40
C ALA A 160 -12.01 -5.51 -0.80
N ASN A 161 -12.32 -4.61 0.13
CA ASN A 161 -12.26 -3.17 -0.09
C ASN A 161 -10.84 -2.69 -0.39
N TYR A 162 -9.85 -3.19 0.36
CA TYR A 162 -8.44 -2.90 0.09
C TYR A 162 -8.01 -3.38 -1.29
N ILE A 163 -8.31 -4.63 -1.66
CA ILE A 163 -7.96 -5.18 -2.98
C ILE A 163 -8.59 -4.33 -4.08
N LEU A 164 -9.90 -4.06 -4.01
CA LEU A 164 -10.58 -3.21 -4.99
C LEU A 164 -9.97 -1.80 -5.05
N TRP A 165 -9.61 -1.23 -3.90
CA TRP A 165 -8.93 0.06 -3.83
C TRP A 165 -7.60 0.06 -4.59
N THR A 166 -6.78 -1.00 -4.50
CA THR A 166 -5.52 -1.07 -5.24
C THR A 166 -5.72 -0.99 -6.76
N TYR A 167 -6.78 -1.61 -7.30
CA TYR A 167 -7.14 -1.50 -8.72
C TYR A 167 -7.63 -0.10 -9.07
N VAL A 168 -8.51 0.48 -8.25
CA VAL A 168 -9.05 1.81 -8.50
C VAL A 168 -7.95 2.88 -8.44
N LYS A 169 -7.03 2.78 -7.47
CA LYS A 169 -5.86 3.67 -7.35
C LYS A 169 -5.02 3.64 -8.63
N ARG A 170 -4.74 2.45 -9.17
CA ARG A 170 -4.03 2.30 -10.46
C ARG A 170 -4.79 2.91 -11.63
N MET A 171 -6.11 2.70 -11.70
CA MET A 171 -6.94 3.32 -12.74
C MET A 171 -6.98 4.85 -12.64
N ALA A 172 -6.76 5.42 -11.46
CA ALA A 172 -6.75 6.86 -11.26
C ALA A 172 -5.56 7.56 -11.93
N GLU A 173 -4.51 6.82 -12.28
CA GLU A 173 -3.37 7.35 -13.02
C GLU A 173 -3.73 7.61 -14.50
N ALA A 174 -4.80 6.99 -15.01
CA ALA A 174 -5.24 7.17 -16.39
C ALA A 174 -5.84 8.57 -16.62
N GLU A 175 -5.15 9.37 -17.42
CA GLU A 175 -5.50 10.77 -17.73
C GLU A 175 -6.90 10.93 -18.36
N GLY A 176 -7.44 12.15 -18.25
CA GLY A 176 -8.71 12.52 -18.89
C GLY A 176 -9.98 12.03 -18.18
N THR A 177 -9.84 11.26 -17.09
CA THR A 177 -10.99 10.78 -16.30
C THR A 177 -11.34 11.71 -15.13
N LEU A 178 -12.56 11.62 -14.62
CA LEU A 178 -12.93 12.29 -13.35
C LEU A 178 -12.11 11.74 -12.17
N LEU A 179 -11.81 10.44 -12.20
CA LEU A 179 -10.99 9.77 -11.19
C LEU A 179 -9.57 10.35 -11.16
N HIS A 180 -8.98 10.61 -12.34
CA HIS A 180 -7.67 11.24 -12.45
C HIS A 180 -7.61 12.65 -11.88
N LYS A 181 -8.68 13.45 -12.04
CA LYS A 181 -8.74 14.78 -11.41
C LYS A 181 -8.65 14.69 -9.88
N ILE A 182 -9.31 13.71 -9.28
CA ILE A 182 -9.25 13.46 -7.83
C ILE A 182 -7.83 13.02 -7.43
N TYR A 183 -7.19 12.16 -8.22
CA TYR A 183 -5.82 11.72 -7.99
C TYR A 183 -4.80 12.88 -8.05
N LEU A 184 -4.92 13.77 -9.03
CA LEU A 184 -4.06 14.95 -9.14
C LEU A 184 -4.24 15.91 -7.96
N GLU A 185 -5.45 16.05 -7.43
CA GLU A 185 -5.71 16.84 -6.22
C GLU A 185 -4.96 16.25 -5.01
N TYR A 186 -5.04 14.94 -4.83
CA TYR A 186 -4.28 14.22 -3.81
C TYR A 186 -2.77 14.45 -3.98
N LYS A 187 -2.23 14.17 -5.16
CA LYS A 187 -0.79 14.33 -5.44
C LYS A 187 -0.32 15.76 -5.18
N ARG A 188 -1.10 16.78 -5.55
CA ARG A 188 -0.77 18.17 -5.26
C ARG A 188 -0.67 18.43 -3.75
N ASN A 189 -1.65 17.95 -2.99
CA ASN A 189 -1.73 18.17 -1.55
C ASN A 189 -0.67 17.41 -0.74
N THR A 190 -0.04 16.39 -1.34
CA THR A 190 1.02 15.57 -0.72
C THR A 190 2.40 15.78 -1.35
N SER A 191 2.52 16.59 -2.40
CA SER A 191 3.81 16.85 -3.04
C SER A 191 4.71 17.70 -2.14
N ILE A 192 5.93 17.22 -1.92
CA ILE A 192 7.00 17.92 -1.19
C ILE A 192 7.35 19.27 -1.86
N SER A 193 6.98 19.50 -3.13
CA SER A 193 7.17 20.81 -3.77
C SER A 193 6.45 21.98 -3.08
N GLU A 194 5.39 21.75 -2.28
CA GLU A 194 4.84 22.81 -1.40
C GLU A 194 5.73 23.10 -0.19
N TYR A 195 6.53 22.12 0.26
CA TYR A 195 7.55 22.26 1.30
C TYR A 195 8.82 22.95 0.78
N ASP A 196 9.21 22.72 -0.49
CA ASP A 196 10.36 23.39 -1.12
C ASP A 196 10.02 24.77 -1.70
N LYS A 197 8.79 25.03 -2.16
CA LYS A 197 8.39 26.38 -2.61
C LYS A 197 8.38 27.42 -1.50
N SER A 198 8.14 27.02 -0.25
CA SER A 198 8.34 27.91 0.90
C SER A 198 9.82 28.18 1.21
N LYS A 199 10.74 27.50 0.55
CA LYS A 199 12.19 27.61 0.74
C LYS A 199 12.89 28.45 -0.33
N SER A 200 12.23 28.72 -1.46
CA SER A 200 12.85 29.36 -2.64
C SER A 200 12.34 30.77 -2.96
N THR A 201 11.53 31.38 -2.08
CA THR A 201 11.04 32.76 -2.25
C THR A 201 11.71 33.77 -1.32
N ASP A 202 12.74 33.36 -0.57
CA ASP A 202 13.51 34.20 0.34
C ASP A 202 15.00 34.27 -0.09
N ASP A 203 15.25 34.70 -1.34
CA ASP A 203 16.56 35.22 -1.79
C ASP A 203 16.41 36.63 -2.38
#